data_AF-A0AAW4PMF5-F1
#
_entry.id   AF-A0AAW4PMF5-F1
#
_cell.length_a   1.000
_cell.length_b   1.000
_cell.length_c   1.000
_cell.angle_alpha   90.00
_cell.angle_beta   90.00
_cell.angle_gamma   90.00
#
_symmetry.space_group_name_H-M   'P 1'
#
loop_
_entity.id
_entity.type
_entity.pdbx_description
1 polymer ?
#
loop_
_entity_poly.entity_id
_entity_poly.type
_entity_poly.pdbx_seq_one_letter_code
_entity_poly.pdbx_strand_id
1 'polypeptide(L)'
;MTRTTPSLLVALALASTALLVPTGAVPLDPLGTDTIGDDLVLQPADTENGDYAVLNGDDEIELLLTASNPYVDGDGVDADSRTTLPRVFTMTYTGDRYADVWITDDADDVRFYRGEDSTDTIESADHSVSLGPGETVAVGLRVDTRGDHDVEDAEQFTVHATLADARADDDGDGPRVVTPTPTETATATDTETTTETETTTETPTTPTSPTEQPERPTPMATERNQIRSSTGSGTTELAGLGLGPLLAVVALLMGLVVALVAVRRYR
;
A
#
# COMPACT_ATOMS: atom_id res chain seq x y z
N MET A 1 -14.71 21.68 79.32
CA MET A 1 -15.33 22.94 78.86
C MET A 1 -15.57 22.80 77.36
N THR A 2 -16.79 23.12 76.88
CA THR A 2 -17.23 23.33 75.47
C THR A 2 -17.04 22.17 74.46
N ARG A 3 -18.03 21.29 74.22
CA ARG A 3 -19.18 21.37 73.25
C ARG A 3 -18.79 21.80 71.82
N THR A 4 -18.93 20.88 70.85
CA THR A 4 -19.83 20.96 69.67
C THR A 4 -19.63 19.75 68.74
N THR A 5 -20.63 18.86 68.66
CA THR A 5 -21.06 18.15 67.42
C THR A 5 -21.70 19.18 66.46
N PRO A 6 -22.02 18.93 65.15
CA PRO A 6 -21.97 17.71 64.31
C PRO A 6 -21.49 17.97 62.84
N SER A 7 -21.60 16.96 61.95
CA SER A 7 -22.15 17.04 60.57
C SER A 7 -21.35 16.35 59.47
N LEU A 8 -22.00 15.31 58.97
CA LEU A 8 -21.84 14.59 57.71
C LEU A 8 -21.86 15.56 56.50
N LEU A 9 -20.90 15.45 55.59
CA LEU A 9 -21.03 15.90 54.20
C LEU A 9 -20.46 14.83 53.27
N VAL A 10 -21.39 14.16 52.59
CA VAL A 10 -21.15 13.25 51.47
C VAL A 10 -20.67 14.08 50.28
N ALA A 11 -19.51 13.74 49.71
CA ALA A 11 -19.07 14.24 48.41
C ALA A 11 -18.90 13.04 47.47
N LEU A 12 -19.94 12.81 46.68
CA LEU A 12 -20.01 11.86 45.57
C LEU A 12 -19.04 12.34 44.47
N ALA A 13 -17.86 11.73 44.38
CA ALA A 13 -16.94 11.96 43.27
C ALA A 13 -17.43 11.14 42.06
N LEU A 14 -18.20 11.78 41.17
CA LEU A 14 -18.45 11.28 39.83
C LEU A 14 -17.11 11.27 39.07
N ALA A 15 -16.51 10.09 38.95
CA ALA A 15 -15.37 9.87 38.06
C ALA A 15 -15.88 9.91 36.61
N SER A 16 -15.98 11.11 36.05
CA SER A 16 -16.13 11.32 34.62
C SER A 16 -14.79 11.02 33.96
N THR A 17 -14.49 9.74 33.72
CA THR A 17 -13.46 9.37 32.74
C THR A 17 -13.95 9.83 31.38
N ALA A 18 -13.46 10.99 30.93
CA ALA A 18 -13.57 11.36 29.53
C ALA A 18 -12.89 10.25 28.72
N LEU A 19 -13.67 9.49 27.96
CA LEU A 19 -13.14 8.69 26.87
C LEU A 19 -12.50 9.71 25.91
N LEU A 20 -11.17 9.81 25.96
CA LEU A 20 -10.44 10.31 24.80
C LEU A 20 -10.69 9.25 23.73
N VAL A 21 -11.66 9.51 22.86
CA VAL A 21 -11.71 8.84 21.57
C VAL A 21 -10.52 9.42 20.81
N PRO A 22 -9.46 8.64 20.50
CA PRO A 22 -8.48 9.10 19.54
C PRO A 22 -9.25 9.27 18.24
N THR A 23 -9.59 10.52 17.90
CA THR A 23 -9.95 10.84 16.52
C THR A 23 -8.67 10.54 15.75
N GLY A 24 -8.64 9.41 15.05
CA GLY A 24 -7.54 8.96 14.22
C GLY A 24 -7.38 9.89 13.02
N ALA A 25 -7.03 11.15 13.27
CA ALA A 25 -6.53 12.04 12.27
C ALA A 25 -5.15 11.49 11.88
N VAL A 26 -5.16 10.61 10.88
CA VAL A 26 -3.96 10.15 10.21
C VAL A 26 -3.30 11.41 9.65
N PRO A 27 -2.03 11.71 9.98
CA PRO A 27 -1.33 12.82 9.38
C PRO A 27 -1.15 12.49 7.89
N LEU A 28 -2.09 12.94 7.05
CA LEU A 28 -2.01 12.79 5.62
C LEU A 28 -0.92 13.73 5.10
N ASP A 29 0.07 13.17 4.39
CA ASP A 29 1.16 13.94 3.80
C ASP A 29 0.66 15.05 2.85
N PRO A 30 1.38 16.19 2.77
CA PRO A 30 1.00 17.34 1.95
C PRO A 30 1.09 17.10 0.44
N LEU A 31 1.57 15.92 0.04
CA LEU A 31 1.70 15.51 -1.37
C LEU A 31 0.35 15.11 -1.99
N GLY A 32 -0.70 15.00 -1.18
CA GLY A 32 -2.02 14.57 -1.62
C GLY A 32 -2.32 13.13 -1.19
N THR A 33 -3.51 12.68 -1.57
CA THR A 33 -4.04 11.36 -1.23
C THR A 33 -5.00 10.92 -2.33
N ASP A 34 -4.93 9.65 -2.69
CA ASP A 34 -5.97 8.98 -3.46
C ASP A 34 -7.04 8.46 -2.49
N THR A 35 -8.30 8.80 -2.74
CA THR A 35 -9.41 8.39 -1.87
C THR A 35 -10.31 7.42 -2.62
N ILE A 36 -10.35 6.18 -2.15
CA ILE A 36 -11.18 5.11 -2.70
C ILE A 36 -12.46 4.98 -1.87
N GLY A 37 -13.57 5.43 -2.45
CA GLY A 37 -14.84 5.54 -1.73
C GLY A 37 -14.80 6.62 -0.65
N ASP A 38 -15.39 6.35 0.52
CA ASP A 38 -15.42 7.30 1.65
C ASP A 38 -14.42 6.94 2.78
N ASP A 39 -13.89 5.71 2.77
CA ASP A 39 -13.27 5.09 3.94
C ASP A 39 -11.86 4.51 3.69
N LEU A 40 -11.30 4.65 2.49
CA LEU A 40 -9.96 4.15 2.20
C LEU A 40 -9.12 5.22 1.51
N VAL A 41 -7.92 5.44 2.06
CA VAL A 41 -6.98 6.44 1.57
C VAL A 41 -5.67 5.77 1.17
N LEU A 42 -5.19 6.10 -0.01
CA LEU A 42 -3.95 5.65 -0.62
C LEU A 42 -2.95 6.80 -0.67
N GLN A 43 -1.68 6.51 -0.34
CA GLN A 43 -0.59 7.48 -0.44
C GLN A 43 0.70 6.80 -0.92
N PRO A 44 1.55 7.49 -1.71
CA PRO A 44 2.94 7.09 -1.88
C PRO A 44 3.59 6.86 -0.52
N ALA A 45 4.37 5.79 -0.37
CA ALA A 45 5.01 5.50 0.89
C ALA A 45 6.18 6.46 1.16
N ASP A 46 6.42 6.82 2.41
CA ASP A 46 7.60 7.61 2.82
C ASP A 46 8.89 6.75 2.81
N THR A 47 9.27 6.28 1.62
CA THR A 47 10.47 5.48 1.35
C THR A 47 11.01 5.81 -0.05
N GLU A 48 12.24 5.38 -0.34
CA GLU A 48 12.83 5.50 -1.70
C GLU A 48 11.99 4.79 -2.77
N ASN A 49 11.30 3.70 -2.42
CA ASN A 49 10.41 3.03 -3.37
C ASN A 49 9.04 3.73 -3.51
N GLY A 50 8.77 4.72 -2.64
CA GLY A 50 7.60 5.58 -2.72
C GLY A 50 7.54 6.35 -4.04
N ASP A 51 8.69 6.67 -4.61
CA ASP A 51 8.81 7.42 -5.87
C ASP A 51 8.26 6.65 -7.09
N TYR A 52 7.98 5.35 -6.96
CA TYR A 52 7.29 4.55 -7.98
C TYR A 52 5.76 4.68 -7.93
N ALA A 53 5.19 5.19 -6.84
CA ALA A 53 3.77 5.52 -6.74
C ALA A 53 3.59 7.03 -6.76
N VAL A 54 2.85 7.54 -7.73
CA VAL A 54 2.64 8.97 -7.91
C VAL A 54 1.16 9.29 -7.94
N LEU A 55 0.80 10.50 -7.49
CA LEU A 55 -0.56 11.00 -7.69
C LEU A 55 -0.63 11.67 -9.05
N ASN A 56 -1.60 11.25 -9.86
CA ASN A 56 -1.83 11.83 -11.18
C ASN A 56 -2.60 13.17 -11.06
N GLY A 57 -3.03 13.73 -12.20
CA GLY A 57 -3.73 15.02 -12.24
C GLY A 57 -5.11 15.02 -11.56
N ASP A 58 -5.65 13.85 -11.24
CA ASP A 58 -6.94 13.62 -10.61
C ASP A 58 -6.80 13.13 -9.15
N ASP A 59 -5.60 13.23 -8.57
CA ASP A 59 -5.24 12.74 -7.24
C ASP A 59 -5.39 11.21 -7.08
N GLU A 60 -5.33 10.42 -8.17
CA GLU A 60 -5.32 8.95 -8.11
C GLU A 60 -3.89 8.40 -8.13
N ILE A 61 -3.63 7.29 -7.43
CA ILE A 61 -2.31 6.64 -7.48
C ILE A 61 -2.12 5.96 -8.84
N GLU A 62 -0.98 6.24 -9.45
CA GLU A 62 -0.46 5.61 -10.66
C GLU A 62 0.93 5.01 -10.36
N LEU A 63 1.22 3.84 -10.93
CA LEU A 63 2.53 3.21 -10.81
C LEU A 63 3.40 3.54 -12.02
N LEU A 64 4.47 4.31 -11.82
CA LEU A 64 5.40 4.65 -12.90
C LEU A 64 6.67 3.80 -12.80
N LEU A 65 6.69 2.67 -13.50
CA LEU A 65 7.75 1.65 -13.41
C LEU A 65 8.84 1.79 -14.50
N THR A 66 8.64 2.68 -15.47
CA THR A 66 9.51 2.85 -16.65
C THR A 66 10.34 4.13 -16.58
N ALA A 67 11.15 4.38 -17.63
CA ALA A 67 11.91 5.60 -17.83
C ALA A 67 11.05 6.88 -17.92
N SER A 68 9.73 6.73 -18.03
CA SER A 68 8.78 7.85 -17.97
C SER A 68 8.66 8.43 -16.56
N ASN A 69 9.08 7.72 -15.51
CA ASN A 69 9.04 8.20 -14.13
C ASN A 69 10.13 9.27 -13.90
N PRO A 70 9.76 10.55 -13.67
CA PRO A 70 10.73 11.62 -13.46
C PRO A 70 11.29 11.68 -12.03
N TYR A 71 10.77 10.85 -11.12
CA TYR A 71 11.12 10.85 -9.69
C TYR A 71 12.19 9.81 -9.34
N VAL A 72 12.44 8.84 -10.22
CA VAL A 72 13.50 7.84 -10.07
C VAL A 72 14.63 8.11 -11.06
N ASP A 73 15.86 7.84 -10.65
CA ASP A 73 17.02 7.95 -11.53
C ASP A 73 17.08 6.76 -12.50
N GLY A 74 17.36 7.02 -13.78
CA GLY A 74 17.59 5.97 -14.79
C GLY A 74 16.34 5.58 -15.57
N ASP A 75 16.26 4.30 -15.93
CA ASP A 75 15.21 3.76 -16.83
C ASP A 75 14.01 3.16 -16.06
N GLY A 76 13.92 3.37 -14.74
CA GLY A 76 12.92 2.74 -13.89
C GLY A 76 13.35 1.35 -13.41
N VAL A 77 12.47 0.36 -13.53
CA VAL A 77 12.78 -1.04 -13.19
C VAL A 77 13.70 -1.64 -14.26
N ASP A 78 14.75 -2.35 -13.83
CA ASP A 78 15.70 -3.01 -14.74
C ASP A 78 14.99 -3.97 -15.72
N ALA A 79 15.35 -3.88 -17.01
CA ALA A 79 14.91 -4.82 -18.04
C ALA A 79 15.55 -6.21 -17.88
N ASP A 80 14.85 -7.26 -18.34
CA ASP A 80 15.28 -8.67 -18.23
C ASP A 80 15.66 -9.08 -16.79
N SER A 81 14.89 -8.58 -15.80
CA SER A 81 15.18 -8.76 -14.39
C SER A 81 13.94 -9.13 -13.56
N ARG A 82 14.19 -9.56 -12.33
CA ARG A 82 13.17 -9.67 -11.28
C ARG A 82 13.50 -8.69 -10.18
N THR A 83 12.62 -7.73 -9.98
CA THR A 83 12.82 -6.63 -9.04
C THR A 83 11.76 -6.70 -7.94
N THR A 84 12.19 -6.47 -6.71
CA THR A 84 11.29 -6.42 -5.54
C THR A 84 11.40 -5.04 -4.93
N LEU A 85 10.28 -4.33 -4.91
CA LEU A 85 10.15 -2.95 -4.42
C LEU A 85 9.28 -2.99 -3.15
N PRO A 86 9.87 -3.04 -1.94
CA PRO A 86 9.09 -3.04 -0.71
C PRO A 86 8.52 -1.65 -0.43
N ARG A 87 7.29 -1.61 0.10
CA ARG A 87 6.64 -0.39 0.61
C ARG A 87 6.63 0.75 -0.42
N VAL A 88 5.96 0.52 -1.55
CA VAL A 88 5.77 1.49 -2.65
C VAL A 88 4.64 2.48 -2.31
N PHE A 89 3.53 2.00 -1.75
CA PHE A 89 2.45 2.86 -1.27
C PHE A 89 1.83 2.31 0.01
N THR A 90 0.98 3.10 0.65
CA THR A 90 0.22 2.71 1.84
C THR A 90 -1.27 2.81 1.59
N MET A 91 -2.03 1.90 2.18
CA MET A 91 -3.49 1.97 2.26
C MET A 91 -3.90 2.13 3.72
N THR A 92 -4.63 3.20 4.02
CA THR A 92 -5.11 3.52 5.36
C THR A 92 -6.63 3.51 5.37
N TYR A 93 -7.22 2.71 6.28
CA TYR A 93 -8.66 2.65 6.44
C TYR A 93 -9.14 3.72 7.41
N THR A 94 -10.04 4.60 6.95
CA THR A 94 -10.57 5.75 7.71
C THR A 94 -11.99 5.55 8.22
N GLY A 95 -12.62 4.41 7.93
CA GLY A 95 -13.95 4.08 8.44
C GLY A 95 -13.95 3.67 9.92
N ASP A 96 -15.16 3.50 10.48
CA ASP A 96 -15.37 3.22 11.91
C ASP A 96 -15.47 1.72 12.27
N ARG A 97 -15.34 0.82 11.30
CA ARG A 97 -15.42 -0.64 11.48
C ARG A 97 -14.21 -1.34 10.90
N TYR A 98 -14.16 -2.67 10.96
CA TYR A 98 -13.17 -3.41 10.19
C TYR A 98 -13.60 -3.52 8.74
N ALA A 99 -12.64 -3.46 7.82
CA ALA A 99 -12.82 -3.77 6.42
C ALA A 99 -11.74 -4.74 5.94
N ASP A 100 -12.14 -5.70 5.11
CA ASP A 100 -11.21 -6.55 4.37
C ASP A 100 -10.88 -5.86 3.04
N VAL A 101 -9.58 -5.63 2.81
CA VAL A 101 -9.03 -4.87 1.69
C VAL A 101 -8.15 -5.78 0.83
N TRP A 102 -8.29 -5.69 -0.49
CA TRP A 102 -7.46 -6.43 -1.44
C TRP A 102 -7.28 -5.67 -2.76
N ILE A 103 -6.34 -6.14 -3.59
CA ILE A 103 -6.03 -5.53 -4.89
C ILE A 103 -6.33 -6.51 -6.02
N THR A 104 -6.71 -5.98 -7.17
CA THR A 104 -6.75 -6.69 -8.45
C THR A 104 -6.17 -5.80 -9.54
N ASP A 105 -5.41 -6.38 -10.45
CA ASP A 105 -4.85 -5.71 -11.62
C ASP A 105 -4.90 -6.64 -12.84
N ASP A 106 -4.65 -6.07 -14.02
CA ASP A 106 -4.63 -6.80 -15.29
C ASP A 106 -3.20 -7.15 -15.74
N ALA A 107 -2.17 -6.78 -14.96
CA ALA A 107 -0.77 -6.98 -15.31
C ALA A 107 -0.26 -8.36 -14.85
N ASP A 108 0.20 -9.17 -15.79
CA ASP A 108 0.75 -10.50 -15.46
C ASP A 108 2.12 -10.42 -14.77
N ASP A 109 2.83 -9.31 -14.99
CA ASP A 109 4.26 -9.12 -14.67
C ASP A 109 4.51 -8.37 -13.37
N VAL A 110 3.44 -7.88 -12.74
CA VAL A 110 3.48 -7.21 -11.45
C VAL A 110 2.68 -8.02 -10.44
N ARG A 111 3.21 -8.10 -9.22
CA ARG A 111 2.52 -8.74 -8.10
C ARG A 111 2.55 -7.85 -6.86
N PHE A 112 1.37 -7.62 -6.29
CA PHE A 112 1.20 -6.82 -5.07
C PHE A 112 1.36 -7.70 -3.81
N TYR A 113 2.14 -7.22 -2.84
CA TYR A 113 2.34 -7.92 -1.56
C TYR A 113 2.38 -6.97 -0.37
N ARG A 114 2.23 -7.52 0.84
CA ARG A 114 2.17 -6.77 2.10
C ARG A 114 3.53 -6.60 2.74
N GLY A 115 3.79 -5.39 3.25
CA GLY A 115 4.98 -5.07 4.02
C GLY A 115 6.27 -5.28 3.23
N GLU A 116 7.09 -6.23 3.68
CA GLU A 116 8.41 -6.53 3.11
C GLU A 116 8.54 -7.97 2.59
N ASP A 117 7.53 -8.83 2.83
CA ASP A 117 7.56 -10.23 2.39
C ASP A 117 6.86 -10.38 1.03
N SER A 118 7.66 -10.52 -0.03
CA SER A 118 7.18 -10.69 -1.42
C SER A 118 6.32 -11.95 -1.67
N THR A 119 6.20 -12.85 -0.69
CA THR A 119 5.32 -14.02 -0.77
C THR A 119 3.94 -13.75 -0.16
N ASP A 120 3.79 -12.66 0.60
CA ASP A 120 2.58 -12.31 1.30
C ASP A 120 1.65 -11.45 0.41
N THR A 121 1.10 -12.08 -0.63
CA THR A 121 0.25 -11.42 -1.61
C THR A 121 -0.99 -10.77 -0.98
N ILE A 122 -1.47 -9.70 -1.60
CA ILE A 122 -2.75 -9.03 -1.31
C ILE A 122 -3.70 -9.08 -2.51
N GLU A 123 -3.40 -9.96 -3.47
CA GLU A 123 -4.15 -10.10 -4.72
C GLU A 123 -5.26 -11.11 -4.52
N SER A 124 -6.50 -10.64 -4.68
CA SER A 124 -7.78 -11.32 -4.44
C SER A 124 -8.33 -11.29 -3.00
N ALA A 125 -9.64 -11.49 -2.90
CA ALA A 125 -10.39 -11.48 -1.64
C ALA A 125 -9.90 -12.55 -0.64
N ASP A 126 -9.44 -13.71 -1.13
CA ASP A 126 -8.91 -14.79 -0.29
C ASP A 126 -7.58 -14.42 0.40
N HIS A 127 -6.85 -13.43 -0.15
CA HIS A 127 -5.62 -12.87 0.40
C HIS A 127 -5.80 -11.45 0.95
N SER A 128 -7.04 -11.05 1.20
CA SER A 128 -7.35 -9.74 1.79
C SER A 128 -6.66 -9.51 3.14
N VAL A 129 -6.47 -8.25 3.48
CA VAL A 129 -6.02 -7.80 4.80
C VAL A 129 -7.17 -7.13 5.52
N SER A 130 -7.38 -7.48 6.79
CA SER A 130 -8.39 -6.82 7.62
C SER A 130 -7.78 -5.60 8.28
N LEU A 131 -8.34 -4.42 8.03
CA LEU A 131 -7.94 -3.15 8.61
C LEU A 131 -9.05 -2.60 9.49
N GLY A 132 -8.71 -2.27 10.74
CA GLY A 132 -9.56 -1.51 11.65
C GLY A 132 -9.45 0.01 11.43
N PRO A 133 -10.20 0.80 12.21
CA PRO A 133 -10.19 2.26 12.12
C PRO A 133 -8.79 2.86 12.33
N GLY A 134 -8.28 3.56 11.33
CA GLY A 134 -6.95 4.18 11.34
C GLY A 134 -5.79 3.21 11.13
N GLU A 135 -6.05 1.92 10.89
CA GLU A 135 -5.01 0.96 10.56
C GLU A 135 -4.50 1.16 9.14
N THR A 136 -3.21 0.90 8.95
CA THR A 136 -2.51 1.13 7.69
C THR A 136 -1.71 -0.11 7.32
N VAL A 137 -1.74 -0.47 6.04
CA VAL A 137 -0.89 -1.49 5.44
C VAL A 137 0.02 -0.86 4.39
N ALA A 138 1.29 -1.22 4.38
CA ALA A 138 2.21 -0.88 3.29
C ALA A 138 2.17 -1.97 2.23
N VAL A 139 2.14 -1.57 0.96
CA VAL A 139 2.08 -2.47 -0.19
C VAL A 139 3.37 -2.34 -0.99
N GLY A 140 3.97 -3.47 -1.34
CA GLY A 140 5.13 -3.58 -2.22
C GLY A 140 4.80 -4.25 -3.55
N LEU A 141 5.73 -4.18 -4.49
CA LEU A 141 5.62 -4.73 -5.84
C LEU A 141 6.72 -5.74 -6.10
N ARG A 142 6.37 -6.87 -6.74
CA ARG A 142 7.34 -7.77 -7.36
C ARG A 142 7.12 -7.72 -8.87
N VAL A 143 8.14 -7.25 -9.58
CA VAL A 143 8.09 -7.00 -11.02
C VAL A 143 9.00 -8.02 -11.74
N ASP A 144 8.50 -8.65 -12.82
CA ASP A 144 9.23 -9.63 -13.63
C ASP A 144 9.27 -9.17 -15.11
N THR A 145 10.38 -8.57 -15.53
CA THR A 145 10.56 -8.01 -16.88
C THR A 145 11.30 -8.95 -17.83
N ARG A 146 11.38 -10.25 -17.51
CA ARG A 146 12.18 -11.24 -18.27
C ARG A 146 11.38 -11.86 -19.40
N GLY A 147 11.72 -11.53 -20.65
CA GLY A 147 11.06 -12.06 -21.84
C GLY A 147 10.38 -10.94 -22.63
N ASP A 148 9.23 -11.22 -23.24
CA ASP A 148 8.42 -10.24 -23.97
C ASP A 148 7.38 -9.60 -23.02
N HIS A 149 7.87 -9.09 -21.89
CA HIS A 149 7.04 -8.61 -20.78
C HIS A 149 7.14 -7.10 -20.66
N ASP A 150 5.99 -6.46 -20.44
CA ASP A 150 5.87 -5.02 -20.34
C ASP A 150 5.16 -4.63 -19.04
N VAL A 151 5.65 -3.58 -18.39
CA VAL A 151 5.18 -3.15 -17.06
C VAL A 151 4.13 -2.05 -17.13
N GLU A 152 3.81 -1.60 -18.34
CA GLU A 152 2.90 -0.48 -18.59
C GLU A 152 1.43 -0.86 -18.29
N ASP A 153 1.07 -2.14 -18.43
CA ASP A 153 -0.25 -2.63 -18.00
C ASP A 153 -0.45 -2.51 -16.47
N ALA A 154 0.63 -2.36 -15.70
CA ALA A 154 0.58 -2.22 -14.24
C ALA A 154 0.44 -0.75 -13.77
N GLU A 155 0.37 0.22 -14.68
CA GLU A 155 0.20 1.64 -14.33
C GLU A 155 -1.06 1.88 -13.48
N GLN A 156 -2.10 1.07 -13.70
CA GLN A 156 -3.38 1.14 -13.00
C GLN A 156 -3.72 -0.18 -12.32
N PHE A 157 -4.38 -0.10 -11.16
CA PHE A 157 -4.89 -1.25 -10.42
C PHE A 157 -6.19 -0.88 -9.71
N THR A 158 -6.96 -1.88 -9.30
CA THR A 158 -8.21 -1.70 -8.55
C THR A 158 -8.01 -2.13 -7.11
N VAL A 159 -8.38 -1.24 -6.18
CA VAL A 159 -8.46 -1.55 -4.75
C VAL A 159 -9.91 -1.83 -4.36
N HIS A 160 -10.10 -2.90 -3.61
CA HIS A 160 -11.39 -3.30 -3.07
C HIS A 160 -11.37 -3.16 -1.56
N ALA A 161 -12.45 -2.64 -0.99
CA ALA A 161 -12.70 -2.62 0.44
C ALA A 161 -14.13 -3.08 0.72
N THR A 162 -14.27 -4.13 1.52
CA THR A 162 -15.57 -4.62 1.98
C THR A 162 -15.58 -4.64 3.50
N LEU A 163 -16.67 -4.16 4.11
CA LEU A 163 -16.83 -4.24 5.56
C LEU A 163 -16.69 -5.69 6.02
N ALA A 164 -15.77 -5.93 6.94
CA ALA A 164 -15.57 -7.24 7.50
C ALA A 164 -16.82 -7.61 8.31
N ASP A 165 -17.29 -8.84 8.13
CA ASP A 165 -18.29 -9.40 9.05
C ASP A 165 -17.75 -9.29 10.47
N ALA A 166 -18.60 -8.89 11.41
CA ALA A 166 -18.21 -8.78 12.80
C ALA A 166 -17.58 -10.11 13.23
N ARG A 167 -16.25 -10.13 13.38
CA ARG A 167 -15.58 -11.26 14.02
C ARG A 167 -16.21 -11.31 15.38
N ALA A 168 -16.94 -12.39 15.66
CA ALA A 168 -17.43 -12.63 17.00
C ALA A 168 -16.19 -12.64 17.88
N ASP A 169 -15.98 -11.57 18.63
CA ASP A 169 -15.01 -11.55 19.70
C ASP A 169 -15.31 -12.80 20.52
N ASP A 170 -14.36 -13.73 20.60
CA ASP A 170 -14.44 -14.93 21.42
C ASP A 170 -14.34 -14.53 22.90
N ASP A 171 -15.29 -13.70 23.34
CA ASP A 171 -15.60 -13.46 24.73
C ASP A 171 -16.42 -14.65 25.24
N GLY A 172 -15.68 -15.69 25.60
CA GLY A 172 -15.95 -16.61 26.71
C GLY A 172 -17.41 -17.01 27.04
N ASP A 173 -17.67 -18.31 26.83
CA ASP A 173 -18.55 -19.19 27.63
C ASP A 173 -20.02 -18.78 27.80
N GLY A 174 -20.86 -19.32 26.91
CA GLY A 174 -22.31 -19.45 27.09
C GLY A 174 -22.82 -20.77 26.50
N PRO A 175 -23.79 -21.47 27.14
CA PRO A 175 -24.06 -22.87 26.86
C PRO A 175 -24.65 -23.07 25.46
N ARG A 176 -24.03 -23.99 24.70
CA ARG A 176 -24.49 -24.43 23.37
C ARG A 176 -25.90 -25.02 23.46
N VAL A 177 -26.90 -24.28 22.98
CA VAL A 177 -28.20 -24.85 22.63
C VAL A 177 -28.02 -25.54 21.27
N VAL A 178 -27.83 -26.85 21.29
CA VAL A 178 -27.94 -27.69 20.10
C VAL A 178 -29.42 -27.78 19.71
N THR A 179 -29.82 -26.98 18.73
CA THR A 179 -31.08 -27.19 18.00
C THR A 179 -30.80 -28.12 16.83
N PRO A 180 -31.37 -29.34 16.77
CA PRO A 180 -31.25 -30.19 15.59
C PRO A 180 -32.14 -29.65 14.46
N THR A 181 -31.52 -29.17 13.38
CA THR A 181 -32.22 -28.84 12.12
C THR A 181 -32.50 -30.12 11.34
N PRO A 182 -33.70 -30.30 10.75
CA PRO A 182 -34.15 -31.56 10.19
C PRO A 182 -33.48 -31.89 8.85
N THR A 183 -33.35 -33.20 8.63
CA THR A 183 -32.94 -33.87 7.41
C THR A 183 -33.79 -33.45 6.20
N GLU A 184 -33.20 -32.80 5.21
CA GLU A 184 -33.77 -32.72 3.86
C GLU A 184 -33.21 -33.85 2.99
N THR A 185 -34.10 -34.75 2.60
CA THR A 185 -33.92 -35.78 1.59
C THR A 185 -33.80 -35.11 0.22
N ALA A 186 -32.58 -35.05 -0.33
CA ALA A 186 -32.39 -34.73 -1.74
C ALA A 186 -32.57 -35.99 -2.60
N THR A 187 -33.64 -36.01 -3.37
CA THR A 187 -33.91 -36.96 -4.46
C THR A 187 -32.84 -36.82 -5.53
N ALA A 188 -32.06 -37.88 -5.75
CA ALA A 188 -31.18 -38.00 -6.91
C ALA A 188 -32.04 -38.15 -8.19
N THR A 189 -31.76 -37.34 -9.21
CA THR A 189 -32.18 -37.60 -10.59
C THR A 189 -30.96 -37.45 -11.47
N ASP A 190 -30.53 -38.58 -12.01
CA ASP A 190 -29.48 -38.76 -13.00
C ASP A 190 -29.72 -37.89 -14.25
N THR A 191 -28.65 -37.31 -14.78
CA THR A 191 -28.44 -37.20 -16.23
C THR A 191 -26.93 -37.20 -16.47
N GLU A 192 -26.36 -38.40 -16.61
CA GLU A 192 -25.06 -38.56 -17.29
C GLU A 192 -25.22 -38.14 -18.74
N THR A 193 -24.51 -37.09 -19.15
CA THR A 193 -24.20 -36.82 -20.55
C THR A 193 -22.72 -37.07 -20.75
N THR A 194 -22.43 -38.24 -21.31
CA THR A 194 -21.12 -38.66 -21.78
C THR A 194 -20.72 -37.81 -22.99
N THR A 195 -19.70 -36.97 -22.86
CA THR A 195 -19.04 -36.35 -24.02
C THR A 195 -17.80 -37.17 -24.34
N GLU A 196 -17.81 -37.75 -25.55
CA GLU A 196 -16.76 -38.58 -26.11
C GLU A 196 -15.43 -37.82 -26.22
N THR A 197 -14.37 -38.47 -25.75
CA THR A 197 -12.98 -38.12 -26.01
C THR A 197 -12.63 -38.42 -27.47
N GLU A 198 -12.59 -37.40 -28.32
CA GLU A 198 -11.91 -37.52 -29.62
C GLU A 198 -10.39 -37.45 -29.39
N THR A 199 -9.75 -38.62 -29.49
CA THR A 199 -8.30 -38.77 -29.56
C THR A 199 -7.85 -38.47 -30.99
N THR A 200 -7.39 -37.24 -31.25
CA THR A 200 -6.67 -36.96 -32.49
C THR A 200 -5.19 -37.33 -32.30
N THR A 201 -4.81 -38.44 -32.92
CA THR A 201 -3.43 -38.89 -33.07
C THR A 201 -2.74 -37.99 -34.10
N GLU A 202 -1.94 -37.02 -33.67
CA GLU A 202 -1.03 -36.34 -34.58
C GLU A 202 0.22 -37.19 -34.83
N THR A 203 0.43 -37.51 -36.10
CA THR A 203 1.59 -38.22 -36.64
C THR A 203 2.82 -37.30 -36.60
N PRO A 204 4.01 -37.75 -36.18
CA PRO A 204 5.21 -36.92 -36.23
C PRO A 204 5.67 -36.80 -37.68
N THR A 205 5.37 -35.69 -38.34
CA THR A 205 6.05 -35.30 -39.57
C THR A 205 7.33 -34.57 -39.24
N THR A 206 8.45 -35.28 -39.38
CA THR A 206 9.79 -34.71 -39.52
C THR A 206 9.86 -33.83 -40.78
N PRO A 207 10.23 -32.54 -40.69
CA PRO A 207 10.77 -31.82 -41.83
C PRO A 207 12.28 -31.72 -41.69
N THR A 208 12.93 -32.21 -42.73
CA THR A 208 14.31 -31.99 -43.15
C THR A 208 14.85 -30.60 -42.81
N SER A 209 16.02 -30.60 -42.17
CA SER A 209 16.94 -29.48 -42.03
C SER A 209 17.53 -29.08 -43.39
N PRO A 210 17.50 -27.80 -43.77
CA PRO A 210 18.50 -27.21 -44.65
C PRO A 210 19.46 -26.39 -43.78
N THR A 211 20.71 -26.82 -43.76
CA THR A 211 21.87 -26.01 -43.40
C THR A 211 21.92 -24.78 -44.31
N GLU A 212 21.66 -23.59 -43.76
CA GLU A 212 22.15 -22.36 -44.35
C GLU A 212 22.73 -21.44 -43.26
N GLN A 213 24.05 -21.47 -43.24
CA GLN A 213 24.98 -20.69 -42.46
C GLN A 213 24.99 -19.25 -43.01
N PRO A 214 24.64 -18.22 -42.22
CA PRO A 214 24.98 -16.85 -42.60
C PRO A 214 26.48 -16.69 -42.42
N GLU A 215 27.19 -16.46 -43.53
CA GLU A 215 28.57 -16.05 -43.50
C GLU A 215 28.72 -14.76 -42.66
N ARG A 216 29.67 -14.81 -41.73
CA ARG A 216 30.19 -13.65 -41.01
C ARG A 216 31.24 -12.98 -41.90
N PRO A 217 31.06 -11.72 -42.33
CA PRO A 217 32.18 -10.87 -42.69
C PRO A 217 32.52 -9.91 -41.54
N THR A 218 33.70 -10.15 -40.97
CA THR A 218 34.75 -9.23 -40.50
C THR A 218 34.40 -7.89 -39.80
N PRO A 219 34.96 -7.60 -38.61
CA PRO A 219 34.91 -6.28 -37.99
C PRO A 219 35.86 -5.30 -38.71
N MET A 220 35.34 -4.18 -39.20
CA MET A 220 36.19 -3.03 -39.55
C MET A 220 36.56 -2.27 -38.28
N ALA A 221 37.86 -2.23 -38.02
CA ALA A 221 38.48 -1.42 -37.00
C ALA A 221 38.66 0.03 -37.48
N THR A 222 38.55 0.94 -36.50
CA THR A 222 39.22 2.25 -36.42
C THR A 222 38.69 3.38 -37.31
N GLU A 223 37.99 4.33 -36.69
CA GLU A 223 38.40 5.73 -36.85
C GLU A 223 38.26 6.50 -35.54
N ARG A 224 39.42 6.93 -35.01
CA ARG A 224 39.55 7.91 -33.94
C ARG A 224 39.21 9.28 -34.53
N ASN A 225 38.25 9.99 -33.95
CA ASN A 225 38.22 11.44 -34.09
C ASN A 225 38.01 12.10 -32.72
N GLN A 226 39.13 12.41 -32.07
CA GLN A 226 39.19 13.37 -30.99
C GLN A 226 39.16 14.78 -31.58
N ILE A 227 38.13 15.58 -31.27
CA ILE A 227 38.21 17.04 -31.39
C ILE A 227 37.59 17.70 -30.15
N ARG A 228 38.49 18.19 -29.30
CA ARG A 228 38.49 19.46 -28.53
C ARG A 228 37.36 19.74 -27.53
N SER A 229 37.74 19.65 -26.26
CA SER A 229 37.85 20.77 -25.31
C SER A 229 36.96 22.02 -25.52
N SER A 230 35.96 22.17 -24.65
CA SER A 230 35.57 23.45 -24.03
C SER A 230 34.98 23.13 -22.65
N THR A 231 35.76 23.13 -21.56
CA THR A 231 35.95 24.29 -20.67
C THR A 231 34.83 25.32 -20.76
N GLY A 232 33.72 25.03 -20.08
CA GLY A 232 32.74 26.02 -19.63
C GLY A 232 32.69 25.98 -18.11
N SER A 233 33.44 26.89 -17.47
CA SER A 233 33.38 27.15 -16.04
C SER A 233 32.09 27.92 -15.76
N GLY A 234 31.11 27.26 -15.13
CA GLY A 234 29.92 27.87 -14.58
C GLY A 234 30.01 27.93 -13.05
N THR A 235 30.61 29.00 -12.54
CA THR A 235 30.58 29.41 -11.14
C THR A 235 29.39 30.35 -10.93
N THR A 236 28.34 29.97 -10.18
CA THR A 236 27.33 30.81 -9.47
C THR A 236 26.14 29.91 -9.09
N GLU A 237 25.46 29.93 -7.93
CA GLU A 237 25.53 30.67 -6.67
C GLU A 237 25.03 29.76 -5.53
N LEU A 238 25.68 29.90 -4.38
CA LEU A 238 25.25 29.40 -3.09
C LEU A 238 24.37 30.51 -2.48
N ALA A 239 23.05 30.40 -2.60
CA ALA A 239 22.11 31.34 -2.00
C ALA A 239 20.83 30.63 -1.54
N GLY A 240 20.56 30.70 -0.23
CA GLY A 240 19.21 30.49 0.30
C GLY A 240 18.99 29.27 1.19
N LEU A 241 19.69 29.20 2.33
CA LEU A 241 19.20 28.44 3.49
C LEU A 241 17.88 29.04 3.99
N GLY A 242 16.75 28.45 3.59
CA GLY A 242 15.43 28.74 4.14
C GLY A 242 15.18 28.03 5.47
N LEU A 243 15.95 28.35 6.52
CA LEU A 243 15.63 27.93 7.89
C LEU A 243 14.54 28.84 8.47
N GLY A 244 13.28 28.60 8.12
CA GLY A 244 12.16 29.38 8.65
C GLY A 244 10.84 28.65 8.51
N PRO A 245 10.58 27.64 9.35
CA PRO A 245 9.54 27.84 10.37
C PRO A 245 9.79 27.17 11.73
N LEU A 246 10.98 26.60 11.99
CA LEU A 246 11.21 25.80 13.21
C LEU A 246 11.29 26.63 14.52
N LEU A 247 11.47 27.95 14.43
CA LEU A 247 11.50 28.86 15.60
C LEU A 247 10.12 29.37 16.05
N ALA A 248 9.08 29.26 15.22
CA ALA A 248 7.74 29.72 15.60
C ALA A 248 7.06 28.74 16.58
N VAL A 249 7.31 27.44 16.43
CA VAL A 249 6.69 26.39 17.25
C VAL A 249 7.26 26.38 18.68
N VAL A 250 8.56 26.63 18.85
CA VAL A 250 9.21 26.67 20.17
C VAL A 250 8.72 27.87 21.01
N ALA A 251 8.47 29.01 20.38
CA ALA A 251 7.94 30.19 21.06
C ALA A 251 6.48 29.98 21.55
N LEU A 252 5.67 29.26 20.78
CA LEU A 252 4.27 28.99 21.12
C LEU A 252 4.14 27.97 22.27
N LEU A 253 5.01 26.96 22.31
CA LEU A 253 5.06 25.98 23.40
C LEU A 253 5.59 26.59 24.72
N MET A 254 6.58 27.48 24.67
CA MET A 254 7.05 28.21 25.86
C MET A 254 5.97 29.11 26.46
N GLY A 255 5.15 29.77 25.62
CA GLY A 255 4.04 30.60 26.09
C GLY A 255 2.98 29.82 26.87
N LEU A 256 2.63 28.62 26.40
CA LEU A 256 1.64 27.75 27.04
C LEU A 256 2.11 27.26 28.41
N VAL A 257 3.39 26.88 28.53
CA VAL A 257 3.98 26.41 29.81
C VAL A 257 4.01 27.54 30.84
N VAL A 258 4.36 28.76 30.44
CA VAL A 258 4.36 29.93 31.35
C VAL A 258 2.94 30.27 31.83
N ALA A 259 1.93 30.18 30.95
CA ALA A 259 0.53 30.43 31.31
C ALA A 259 -0.01 29.37 32.30
N LEU A 260 0.30 28.09 32.09
CA LEU A 260 -0.09 27.00 33.00
C LEU A 260 0.55 27.12 34.39
N VAL A 261 1.83 27.50 34.45
CA VAL A 261 2.53 27.72 35.73
C VAL A 261 1.98 28.94 36.46
N ALA A 262 1.62 30.01 35.75
CA ALA A 262 1.01 31.19 36.35
C ALA A 262 -0.37 30.88 36.95
N VAL A 263 -1.23 30.16 36.24
CA VAL A 263 -2.56 29.75 36.74
C VAL A 263 -2.45 28.87 37.98
N ARG A 264 -1.46 27.98 38.03
CA ARG A 264 -1.21 27.10 39.19
C ARG A 264 -0.69 27.84 40.42
N ARG A 265 -0.08 29.02 40.25
CA ARG A 265 0.46 29.82 41.35
C ARG A 265 -0.55 30.81 41.95
N TYR A 266 -1.63 31.10 41.22
CA TYR A 266 -2.71 31.99 41.66
C TYR A 266 -3.92 31.25 42.26
N ARG A 267 -3.89 29.92 42.29
CA ARG A 267 -4.80 29.08 43.07
C ARG A 267 -4.09 28.57 44.31
#